data_AF-A0A445E8V1-F1
#
_entry.id   AF-A0A445E8V1-F1
#
_cell.length_a   1.000
_cell.length_b   1.000
_cell.length_c   1.000
_cell.angle_alpha   90.00
_cell.angle_beta   90.00
_cell.angle_gamma   90.00
#
_symmetry.space_group_name_H-M   'P 1'
#
loop_
_entity.id
_entity.type
_entity.pdbx_description
1 polymer ?
#
loop_
_entity_poly.entity_id
_entity_poly.type
_entity_poly.pdbx_seq_one_letter_code
_entity_poly.pdbx_strand_id
1 'polypeptide(L)'
;MAAPSPSPSPSSPSICPIDFSYVKRVPWNPSACENFHSLSSNLSNCCTSLLSLIGIGFAQYLKATTNFNLPNLETSTSCVHDFQSQLNFLSLQNNLVDLSFDPHQFIMSRNVCTGIETLKDWDKKLGQITPLDTSCKQDLTDLSLCDVCLTAGFQVQHKLVSIDGNAFHSENCFKFTILYAAAFVNQYGPESNGAMSCIFGMSLYPQGGGSGEKIHQGLVFGLTSAGVALLVMSCLLGVYVWYDRKVRRKKLNDDEFDFDPEEQGSRRRLRPNMGSIWFKIDELEKATDNFSTKNFIGRGGFGLVYKGVLSDGSVVAVKRILESDFQGDMEFCNEVEIISNLKYRNLVPL
;
A
#
# COMPACT_ATOMS: atom_id res chain seq x y z
N MET A 1 31.01 50.77 -37.34
CA MET A 1 30.67 50.66 -35.91
C MET A 1 29.31 50.02 -35.81
N ALA A 2 29.26 48.71 -35.58
CA ALA A 2 28.02 48.00 -35.26
C ALA A 2 28.03 47.73 -33.76
N ALA A 3 26.98 48.17 -33.06
CA ALA A 3 26.83 47.98 -31.63
C ALA A 3 26.64 46.48 -31.32
N PRO A 4 27.28 45.93 -30.26
CA PRO A 4 27.03 44.57 -29.85
C PRO A 4 25.64 44.44 -29.22
N SER A 5 24.92 43.41 -29.64
CA SER A 5 23.61 43.01 -29.12
C SER A 5 23.67 42.70 -27.62
N PRO A 6 22.63 43.03 -26.83
CA PRO A 6 22.60 42.71 -25.41
C PRO A 6 22.53 41.20 -25.20
N SER A 7 23.46 40.68 -24.41
CA SER A 7 23.44 39.32 -23.89
C SER A 7 22.18 39.08 -23.07
N PRO A 8 21.56 37.88 -23.15
CA PRO A 8 20.41 37.53 -22.33
C PRO A 8 20.84 37.56 -20.86
N SER A 9 20.09 38.32 -20.06
CA SER A 9 20.21 38.36 -18.60
C SER A 9 20.04 36.96 -18.01
N PRO A 10 20.86 36.54 -17.03
CA PRO A 10 20.69 35.26 -16.36
C PRO A 10 19.33 35.25 -15.65
N SER A 11 18.44 34.36 -16.05
CA SER A 11 17.20 34.06 -15.34
C SER A 11 17.55 33.67 -13.91
N SER A 12 16.85 34.28 -12.94
CA SER A 12 16.91 33.88 -11.54
C SER A 12 16.65 32.37 -11.44
N PRO A 13 17.41 31.59 -10.66
CA PRO A 13 17.11 30.17 -10.50
C PRO A 13 15.69 30.02 -9.98
N SER A 14 14.84 29.29 -10.70
CA SER A 14 13.51 28.97 -10.19
C SER A 14 13.64 28.11 -8.93
N ILE A 15 13.10 28.61 -7.82
CA ILE A 15 13.15 27.95 -6.52
C ILE A 15 11.93 27.05 -6.38
N CYS A 16 12.11 25.85 -5.82
CA CYS A 16 10.98 24.98 -5.48
C CYS A 16 10.04 25.66 -4.47
N PRO A 17 8.74 25.81 -4.78
CA PRO A 17 7.78 26.43 -3.85
C PRO A 17 7.29 25.49 -2.75
N ILE A 18 7.74 24.23 -2.72
CA ILE A 18 7.30 23.20 -1.77
C ILE A 18 8.37 23.02 -0.69
N ASP A 19 8.00 23.16 0.58
CA ASP A 19 8.89 22.85 1.70
C ASP A 19 8.86 21.34 2.01
N PHE A 20 9.92 20.64 1.64
CA PHE A 20 10.07 19.20 1.93
C PHE A 20 10.66 18.89 3.30
N SER A 21 10.82 19.87 4.20
CA SER A 21 11.39 19.66 5.54
C SER A 21 10.63 18.63 6.40
N TYR A 22 9.35 18.38 6.08
CA TYR A 22 8.52 17.37 6.75
C TYR A 22 9.02 15.93 6.56
N VAL A 23 9.77 15.65 5.49
CA VAL A 23 10.32 14.31 5.18
C VAL A 23 11.11 13.72 6.35
N LYS A 24 11.72 14.58 7.17
CA LYS A 24 12.50 14.21 8.36
C LYS A 24 11.67 14.08 9.63
N ARG A 25 10.47 14.67 9.65
CA ARG A 25 9.60 14.77 10.83
C ARG A 25 8.51 13.71 10.85
N VAL A 26 7.96 13.39 9.69
CA VAL A 26 6.86 12.43 9.58
C VAL A 26 7.36 10.99 9.79
N PRO A 27 6.59 10.11 10.46
CA PRO A 27 7.03 8.78 10.85
C PRO A 27 6.89 7.76 9.70
N TRP A 28 7.33 8.08 8.49
CA TRP A 28 7.27 7.17 7.34
C TRP A 28 8.36 6.09 7.43
N ASN A 29 8.08 4.89 6.92
CA ASN A 29 9.03 3.78 6.93
C ASN A 29 9.85 3.72 5.61
N PRO A 30 11.16 3.99 5.64
CA PRO A 30 12.04 3.95 4.47
C PRO A 30 12.55 2.55 4.10
N SER A 31 12.13 1.48 4.79
CA SER A 31 12.69 0.13 4.63
C SER A 31 12.68 -0.39 3.18
N ALA A 32 11.70 0.02 2.38
CA ALA A 32 11.62 -0.33 0.96
C ALA A 32 12.76 0.28 0.12
N CYS A 33 13.38 1.36 0.59
CA CYS A 33 14.43 2.12 -0.09
C CYS A 33 15.85 1.86 0.46
N GLU A 34 16.00 1.20 1.61
CA GLU A 34 17.31 0.99 2.27
C GLU A 34 18.20 -0.05 1.57
N ASN A 35 17.62 -1.15 1.06
CA ASN A 35 18.36 -2.26 0.45
C ASN A 35 18.04 -2.39 -1.05
N PHE A 36 18.28 -1.31 -1.80
CA PHE A 36 18.11 -1.30 -3.24
C PHE A 36 19.27 -2.01 -3.95
N HIS A 37 19.21 -3.35 -4.00
CA HIS A 37 19.81 -4.11 -5.08
C HIS A 37 18.78 -4.24 -6.20
N SER A 38 19.23 -4.20 -7.45
CA SER A 38 18.47 -4.07 -8.71
C SER A 38 17.40 -5.14 -9.03
N LEU A 39 16.66 -5.62 -8.04
CA LEU A 39 15.45 -6.42 -8.20
C LEU A 39 14.27 -5.47 -8.44
N SER A 40 13.57 -5.69 -9.56
CA SER A 40 12.52 -4.82 -10.10
C SER A 40 11.38 -4.51 -9.12
N SER A 41 11.07 -5.42 -8.18
CA SER A 41 9.97 -5.25 -7.21
C SER A 41 10.28 -4.23 -6.10
N ASN A 42 11.50 -4.25 -5.54
CA ASN A 42 11.88 -3.30 -4.49
C ASN A 42 11.97 -1.87 -5.02
N LEU A 43 12.34 -1.70 -6.31
CA LEU A 43 12.30 -0.38 -6.95
C LEU A 43 10.88 0.17 -6.95
N SER A 44 9.91 -0.63 -7.42
CA SER A 44 8.52 -0.21 -7.51
C SER A 44 7.93 0.20 -6.16
N ASN A 45 8.22 -0.56 -5.10
CA ASN A 45 7.75 -0.26 -3.76
C ASN A 45 8.39 1.00 -3.18
N CYS A 46 9.69 1.22 -3.43
CA CYS A 46 10.36 2.47 -3.05
C CYS A 46 9.79 3.66 -3.83
N CYS A 47 9.64 3.56 -5.17
CA CYS A 47 9.05 4.61 -5.99
C CYS A 47 7.64 4.99 -5.50
N THR A 48 6.82 4.00 -5.15
CA THR A 48 5.46 4.22 -4.63
C THR A 48 5.50 4.93 -3.27
N SER A 49 6.39 4.49 -2.37
CA SER A 49 6.58 5.12 -1.07
C SER A 49 7.01 6.59 -1.20
N LEU A 50 7.95 6.86 -2.12
CA LEU A 50 8.41 8.21 -2.42
C LEU A 50 7.30 9.05 -3.07
N LEU A 51 6.49 8.47 -3.96
CA LEU A 51 5.36 9.15 -4.60
C LEU A 51 4.30 9.57 -3.56
N SER A 52 4.05 8.71 -2.59
CA SER A 52 3.15 9.00 -1.47
C SER A 52 3.73 10.11 -0.57
N LEU A 53 5.03 10.01 -0.26
CA LEU A 53 5.74 10.98 0.58
C LEU A 53 5.81 12.38 -0.06
N ILE A 54 6.14 12.48 -1.35
CA ILE A 54 6.14 13.77 -2.07
C ILE A 54 4.71 14.32 -2.22
N GLY A 55 3.69 13.45 -2.28
CA GLY A 55 2.28 13.80 -2.30
C GLY A 55 1.83 14.68 -1.13
N ILE A 56 2.42 14.50 0.06
CA ILE A 56 2.18 15.38 1.23
C ILE A 56 2.55 16.83 0.90
N GLY A 57 3.73 17.05 0.32
CA GLY A 57 4.21 18.36 -0.09
C GLY A 57 3.33 18.98 -1.19
N PHE A 58 2.86 18.18 -2.14
CA PHE A 58 1.89 18.65 -3.14
C PHE A 58 0.54 19.02 -2.52
N ALA A 59 0.07 18.32 -1.49
CA ALA A 59 -1.15 18.70 -0.79
C ALA A 59 -0.98 20.02 -0.02
N GLN A 60 0.18 20.24 0.59
CA GLN A 60 0.52 21.52 1.22
C GLN A 60 0.59 22.66 0.20
N TYR A 61 1.25 22.41 -0.94
CA TYR A 61 1.34 23.36 -2.06
C TYR A 61 -0.04 23.71 -2.61
N LEU A 62 -0.89 22.71 -2.82
CA LEU A 62 -2.27 22.89 -3.25
C LEU A 62 -3.06 23.73 -2.24
N LYS A 63 -2.90 23.46 -0.94
CA LYS A 63 -3.54 24.25 0.13
C LYS A 63 -3.08 25.71 0.13
N ALA A 64 -1.80 25.96 -0.15
CA ALA A 64 -1.22 27.31 -0.14
C ALA A 64 -1.49 28.11 -1.42
N THR A 65 -1.53 27.45 -2.59
CA THR A 65 -1.56 28.12 -3.90
C THR A 65 -2.82 27.86 -4.72
N THR A 66 -3.65 26.90 -4.32
CA THR A 66 -4.81 26.39 -5.05
C THR A 66 -4.50 25.68 -6.37
N ASN A 67 -3.22 25.40 -6.66
CA ASN A 67 -2.78 24.68 -7.86
C ASN A 67 -2.44 23.22 -7.54
N PHE A 68 -2.87 22.28 -8.40
CA PHE A 68 -2.59 20.86 -8.21
C PHE A 68 -1.18 20.44 -8.60
N ASN A 69 -0.55 21.15 -9.54
CA ASN A 69 0.75 20.84 -10.11
C ASN A 69 1.60 22.09 -10.26
N LEU A 70 2.89 21.89 -10.52
CA LEU A 70 3.88 22.97 -10.68
C LEU A 70 3.74 23.66 -12.04
N PRO A 71 4.09 24.95 -12.14
CA PRO A 71 3.81 25.75 -13.34
C PRO A 71 4.69 25.39 -14.55
N ASN A 72 5.91 24.88 -14.33
CA ASN A 72 6.85 24.59 -15.42
C ASN A 72 7.91 23.55 -15.03
N LEU A 73 8.62 23.06 -16.05
CA LEU A 73 9.65 22.04 -15.88
C LEU A 73 10.81 22.49 -14.98
N GLU A 74 11.21 23.76 -15.05
CA GLU A 74 12.32 24.28 -14.25
C GLU A 74 12.03 24.19 -12.74
N THR A 75 10.83 24.62 -12.33
CA THR A 75 10.35 24.49 -10.95
C THR A 75 10.20 23.03 -10.52
N SER A 76 9.74 22.16 -11.43
CA SER A 76 9.62 20.73 -11.17
C SER A 76 10.98 20.09 -10.90
N THR A 77 11.96 20.34 -11.76
CA THR A 77 13.33 19.84 -11.60
C THR A 77 13.95 20.35 -10.29
N SER A 78 13.75 21.63 -9.94
CA SER A 78 14.21 22.16 -8.64
C SER A 78 13.55 21.43 -7.47
N CYS A 79 12.25 21.13 -7.53
CA CYS A 79 11.56 20.40 -6.46
C CYS A 79 12.00 18.95 -6.31
N VAL A 80 12.22 18.26 -7.43
CA VAL A 80 12.74 16.89 -7.45
C VAL A 80 14.13 16.86 -6.78
N HIS A 81 15.00 17.82 -7.09
CA HIS A 81 16.31 17.95 -6.46
C HIS A 81 16.23 18.28 -4.96
N ASP A 82 15.37 19.22 -4.56
CA ASP A 82 15.19 19.58 -3.15
C ASP A 82 14.61 18.41 -2.33
N PHE A 83 13.72 17.61 -2.92
CA PHE A 83 13.19 16.40 -2.30
C PHE A 83 14.29 15.34 -2.10
N GLN A 84 15.13 15.08 -3.13
CA GLN A 84 16.29 14.18 -3.00
C GLN A 84 17.25 14.66 -1.91
N SER A 85 17.48 15.97 -1.80
CA SER A 85 18.31 16.55 -0.74
C SER A 85 17.80 16.19 0.65
N GLN A 86 16.48 16.21 0.88
CA GLN A 86 15.90 15.80 2.17
C GLN A 86 16.09 14.30 2.45
N LEU A 87 15.99 13.45 1.43
CA LEU A 87 16.20 12.00 1.56
C LEU A 87 17.66 11.65 1.86
N ASN A 88 18.62 12.39 1.32
CA ASN A 88 20.05 12.19 1.59
C ASN A 88 20.39 12.33 3.08
N PHE A 89 19.65 13.18 3.83
CA PHE A 89 19.81 13.30 5.29
C PHE A 89 19.38 12.04 6.04
N LEU A 90 18.56 11.18 5.43
CA LEU A 90 18.13 9.90 5.99
C LEU A 90 19.10 8.75 5.62
N SER A 91 20.29 9.08 5.08
CA SER A 91 21.28 8.10 4.61
C SER A 91 20.77 7.16 3.50
N LEU A 92 19.76 7.59 2.75
CA LEU A 92 19.29 6.91 1.54
C LEU A 92 20.19 7.24 0.34
N GLN A 93 20.16 6.41 -0.70
CA GLN A 93 20.99 6.59 -1.90
C GLN A 93 20.64 7.89 -2.67
N ASN A 94 21.65 8.48 -3.31
CA ASN A 94 21.56 9.83 -3.89
C ASN A 94 20.80 9.92 -5.22
N ASN A 95 20.42 8.80 -5.84
CA ASN A 95 19.79 8.73 -7.16
C ASN A 95 18.38 8.09 -7.12
N LEU A 96 17.81 7.88 -5.93
CA LEU A 96 16.50 7.23 -5.80
C LEU A 96 15.40 8.02 -6.48
N VAL A 97 15.41 9.35 -6.32
CA VAL A 97 14.39 10.22 -6.89
C VAL A 97 14.51 10.26 -8.42
N ASP A 98 15.72 10.32 -8.96
CA ASP A 98 15.95 10.30 -10.42
C ASP A 98 15.51 8.97 -11.06
N LEU A 99 15.62 7.86 -10.33
CA LEU A 99 15.10 6.56 -10.76
C LEU A 99 13.58 6.45 -10.65
N SER A 100 13.00 7.16 -9.68
CA SER A 100 11.57 7.04 -9.35
C SER A 100 10.71 8.01 -10.14
N PHE A 101 11.23 9.19 -10.47
CA PHE A 101 10.43 10.31 -10.94
C PHE A 101 10.93 10.90 -12.26
N ASP A 102 9.99 11.17 -13.15
CA ASP A 102 10.18 12.07 -14.29
C ASP A 102 9.64 13.46 -13.90
N PRO A 103 10.45 14.54 -13.91
CA PRO A 103 9.98 15.90 -13.64
C PRO A 103 8.76 16.34 -14.47
N HIS A 104 8.56 15.78 -15.67
CA HIS A 104 7.37 16.05 -16.50
C HIS A 104 6.06 15.55 -15.89
N GLN A 105 6.09 14.65 -14.91
CA GLN A 105 4.85 14.15 -14.28
C GLN A 105 4.25 15.12 -13.24
N PHE A 106 4.99 16.16 -12.85
CA PHE A 106 4.60 17.11 -11.81
C PHE A 106 4.20 18.50 -12.35
N ILE A 107 4.25 18.70 -13.67
CA ILE A 107 3.88 19.97 -14.31
C ILE A 107 2.39 19.99 -14.67
N MET A 108 1.82 21.21 -14.75
CA MET A 108 0.46 21.41 -15.25
C MET A 108 0.30 20.85 -16.66
N SER A 109 -0.72 20.00 -16.86
CA SER A 109 -1.07 19.42 -18.17
C SER A 109 -2.59 19.37 -18.33
N ARG A 110 -3.09 19.97 -19.42
CA ARG A 110 -4.51 19.95 -19.76
C ARG A 110 -5.01 18.62 -20.32
N ASN A 111 -4.07 17.76 -20.69
CA ASN A 111 -4.38 16.47 -21.30
C ASN A 111 -4.56 15.37 -20.27
N VAL A 112 -4.60 15.69 -18.99
CA VAL A 112 -4.69 14.73 -17.90
C VAL A 112 -5.88 15.07 -17.02
N CYS A 113 -6.68 14.06 -16.69
CA CYS A 113 -7.82 14.12 -15.80
C CYS A 113 -8.69 15.39 -15.94
N THR A 114 -9.43 15.47 -17.04
CA THR A 114 -10.40 16.52 -17.39
C THR A 114 -9.82 17.95 -17.43
N GLY A 115 -8.49 18.07 -17.45
CA GLY A 115 -7.75 19.31 -17.50
C GLY A 115 -7.83 20.12 -16.21
N ILE A 116 -7.88 19.46 -15.05
CA ILE A 116 -7.87 20.13 -13.74
C ILE A 116 -6.47 20.68 -13.47
N GLU A 117 -6.35 22.00 -13.36
CA GLU A 117 -5.11 22.69 -12.98
C GLU A 117 -5.25 23.33 -11.58
N THR A 118 -6.43 23.87 -11.27
CA THR A 118 -6.71 24.64 -10.06
C THR A 118 -7.89 24.11 -9.25
N LEU A 119 -8.00 24.54 -7.99
CA LEU A 119 -9.18 24.32 -7.14
C LEU A 119 -10.48 24.83 -7.79
N LYS A 120 -10.40 25.91 -8.55
CA LYS A 120 -11.55 26.46 -9.28
C LYS A 120 -12.02 25.52 -10.40
N ASP A 121 -11.10 24.84 -11.07
CA ASP A 121 -11.45 23.85 -12.09
C ASP A 121 -12.08 22.61 -11.44
N TRP A 122 -11.54 22.18 -10.29
CA TRP A 122 -12.13 21.13 -9.48
C TRP A 122 -13.59 21.44 -9.13
N ASP A 123 -13.86 22.62 -8.55
CA ASP A 123 -15.21 23.05 -8.17
C ASP A 123 -16.15 23.12 -9.38
N LYS A 124 -15.64 23.57 -10.53
CA LYS A 124 -16.42 23.64 -11.78
C LYS A 124 -16.82 22.25 -12.29
N LYS A 125 -15.99 21.24 -12.09
CA LYS A 125 -16.20 19.87 -12.61
C LYS A 125 -17.04 19.02 -11.66
N LEU A 126 -16.80 19.15 -10.36
CA LEU A 126 -17.38 18.26 -9.35
C LEU A 126 -18.47 18.92 -8.50
N GLY A 127 -18.48 20.25 -8.42
CA GLY A 127 -19.25 21.04 -7.46
C GLY A 127 -18.42 21.41 -6.23
N GLN A 128 -18.94 22.34 -5.42
CA GLN A 128 -18.28 22.81 -4.19
C GLN A 128 -18.28 21.79 -3.05
N ILE A 129 -19.18 20.80 -3.10
CA ILE A 129 -19.29 19.76 -2.10
C ILE A 129 -19.22 18.42 -2.84
N THR A 130 -18.30 17.59 -2.41
CA THR A 130 -18.07 16.24 -2.90
C THR A 130 -18.32 15.23 -1.77
N PRO A 131 -18.49 13.94 -2.07
CA PRO A 131 -18.53 12.89 -1.05
C PRO A 131 -17.31 12.87 -0.12
N LEU A 132 -16.15 13.39 -0.57
CA LEU A 132 -14.96 13.51 0.27
C LEU A 132 -15.23 14.43 1.46
N ASP A 133 -15.86 15.59 1.23
CA ASP A 133 -16.08 16.65 2.23
C ASP A 133 -16.78 16.15 3.50
N THR A 134 -17.63 15.12 3.35
CA THR A 134 -18.29 14.46 4.48
C THR A 134 -17.48 13.32 5.07
N SER A 135 -16.79 12.54 4.22
CA SER A 135 -16.20 11.25 4.59
C SER A 135 -14.76 11.34 5.10
N CYS A 136 -13.98 12.32 4.63
CA CYS A 136 -12.54 12.43 4.91
C CYS A 136 -12.18 13.50 5.94
N LYS A 137 -13.17 14.11 6.58
CA LYS A 137 -12.99 15.28 7.45
C LYS A 137 -12.32 14.93 8.79
N GLN A 138 -12.64 13.77 9.36
CA GLN A 138 -12.23 13.35 10.71
C GLN A 138 -10.80 12.78 10.74
N ASP A 139 -10.37 12.30 11.91
CA ASP A 139 -9.11 11.56 12.02
C ASP A 139 -9.28 10.19 11.39
N LEU A 140 -8.43 9.89 10.40
CA LEU A 140 -8.48 8.67 9.61
C LEU A 140 -7.56 7.57 10.14
N THR A 141 -7.09 7.68 11.39
CA THR A 141 -6.42 6.58 12.09
C THR A 141 -7.35 5.40 12.38
N ASP A 142 -8.66 5.66 12.47
CA ASP A 142 -9.69 4.61 12.54
C ASP A 142 -9.91 3.99 11.14
N LEU A 143 -9.73 2.67 11.04
CA LEU A 143 -9.83 1.93 9.78
C LEU A 143 -11.22 2.02 9.14
N SER A 144 -12.28 2.14 9.93
CA SER A 144 -13.65 2.26 9.40
C SER A 144 -13.90 3.63 8.79
N LEU A 145 -13.43 4.70 9.44
CA LEU A 145 -13.50 6.06 8.89
C LEU A 145 -12.62 6.19 7.65
N CYS A 146 -11.44 5.55 7.67
CA CYS A 146 -10.57 5.47 6.51
C CYS A 146 -11.26 4.79 5.32
N ASP A 147 -11.90 3.63 5.52
CA ASP A 147 -12.60 2.90 4.46
C ASP A 147 -13.72 3.73 3.81
N VAL A 148 -14.50 4.45 4.63
CA VAL A 148 -15.56 5.37 4.13
C VAL A 148 -14.94 6.53 3.32
N CYS A 149 -13.83 7.09 3.79
CA CYS A 149 -13.10 8.14 3.07
C CYS A 149 -12.54 7.63 1.72
N LEU A 150 -11.90 6.46 1.71
CA LEU A 150 -11.37 5.84 0.51
C LEU A 150 -12.47 5.54 -0.50
N THR A 151 -13.59 4.99 -0.05
CA THR A 151 -14.78 4.73 -0.89
C THR A 151 -15.29 6.02 -1.54
N ALA A 152 -15.39 7.10 -0.77
CA ALA A 152 -15.75 8.42 -1.30
C ALA A 152 -14.74 8.94 -2.33
N GLY A 153 -13.45 8.69 -2.11
CA GLY A 153 -12.40 8.97 -3.09
C GLY A 153 -12.60 8.24 -4.41
N PHE A 154 -12.87 6.94 -4.39
CA PHE A 154 -13.16 6.17 -5.61
C PHE A 154 -14.40 6.67 -6.35
N GLN A 155 -15.43 7.10 -5.63
CA GLN A 155 -16.61 7.70 -6.26
C GLN A 155 -16.26 9.00 -7.00
N VAL A 156 -15.46 9.87 -6.39
CA VAL A 156 -15.02 11.12 -7.02
C VAL A 156 -14.10 10.85 -8.21
N GLN A 157 -13.13 9.93 -8.06
CA GLN A 157 -12.26 9.51 -9.16
C GLN A 157 -13.06 8.97 -10.34
N HIS A 158 -14.01 8.06 -10.09
CA HIS A 158 -14.84 7.49 -11.15
C HIS A 158 -15.64 8.59 -11.88
N LYS A 159 -16.18 9.56 -11.15
CA LYS A 159 -16.84 10.73 -11.74
C LYS A 159 -15.87 11.53 -12.60
N LEU A 160 -14.65 11.81 -12.14
CA LEU A 160 -13.63 12.51 -12.92
C LEU A 160 -13.25 11.76 -14.20
N VAL A 161 -13.00 10.45 -14.13
CA VAL A 161 -12.70 9.61 -15.30
C VAL A 161 -13.86 9.60 -16.29
N SER A 162 -15.10 9.58 -15.81
CA SER A 162 -16.28 9.65 -16.69
C SER A 162 -16.39 10.99 -17.43
N ILE A 163 -15.97 12.09 -16.82
CA ILE A 163 -15.97 13.42 -17.44
C ILE A 163 -14.78 13.57 -18.39
N ASP A 164 -13.62 13.00 -18.03
CA ASP A 164 -12.41 12.99 -18.86
C ASP A 164 -12.59 12.17 -20.14
N GLY A 165 -13.28 11.04 -20.05
CA GLY A 165 -13.53 10.15 -21.18
C GLY A 165 -12.34 9.25 -21.53
N ASN A 166 -11.22 9.32 -20.80
CA ASN A 166 -10.07 8.45 -20.98
C ASN A 166 -9.71 7.69 -19.69
N ALA A 167 -9.96 6.38 -19.70
CA ALA A 167 -9.66 5.49 -18.57
C ALA A 167 -8.15 5.42 -18.24
N PHE A 168 -7.25 5.72 -19.19
CA PHE A 168 -5.81 5.76 -18.93
C PHE A 168 -5.40 6.89 -17.97
N HIS A 169 -6.25 7.90 -17.77
CA HIS A 169 -6.00 8.97 -16.80
C HIS A 169 -6.51 8.66 -15.39
N SER A 170 -6.99 7.44 -15.14
CA SER A 170 -7.58 7.02 -13.87
C SER A 170 -6.67 7.29 -12.67
N GLU A 171 -5.38 6.98 -12.78
CA GLU A 171 -4.39 7.20 -11.73
C GLU A 171 -4.20 8.71 -11.43
N ASN A 172 -4.09 9.53 -12.48
CA ASN A 172 -3.97 10.97 -12.32
C ASN A 172 -5.22 11.59 -11.68
N CYS A 173 -6.40 11.10 -12.05
CA CYS A 173 -7.65 11.52 -11.41
C CYS A 173 -7.69 11.13 -9.94
N PHE A 174 -7.17 9.96 -9.58
CA PHE A 174 -7.07 9.56 -8.20
C PHE A 174 -6.06 10.43 -7.44
N LYS A 175 -4.92 10.77 -8.05
CA LYS A 175 -3.93 11.70 -7.48
C LYS A 175 -4.57 13.04 -7.12
N PHE A 176 -5.34 13.65 -8.01
CA PHE A 176 -6.05 14.90 -7.69
C PHE A 176 -7.08 14.72 -6.56
N THR A 177 -7.76 13.58 -6.54
CA THR A 177 -8.72 13.24 -5.49
C THR A 177 -8.07 13.18 -4.11
N ILE A 178 -6.96 12.46 -3.96
CA ILE A 178 -6.26 12.33 -2.68
C ILE A 178 -5.61 13.66 -2.25
N LEU A 179 -5.07 14.44 -3.19
CA LEU A 179 -4.49 15.75 -2.91
C LEU A 179 -5.55 16.72 -2.38
N TYR A 180 -6.72 16.75 -3.01
CA TYR A 180 -7.85 17.57 -2.54
C TYR A 180 -8.31 17.14 -1.14
N ALA A 181 -8.47 15.83 -0.92
CA ALA A 181 -8.88 15.29 0.37
C ALA A 181 -7.90 15.67 1.50
N ALA A 182 -6.59 15.53 1.27
CA ALA A 182 -5.58 15.87 2.27
C ALA A 182 -5.41 17.38 2.48
N ALA A 183 -5.54 18.19 1.42
CA ALA A 183 -5.32 19.64 1.47
C ALA A 183 -6.50 20.40 2.11
N PHE A 184 -7.72 20.10 1.68
CA PHE A 184 -8.92 20.92 1.98
C PHE A 184 -9.95 20.22 2.86
N VAL A 185 -10.05 18.89 2.79
CA VAL A 185 -11.10 18.17 3.50
C VAL A 185 -10.66 17.70 4.89
N ASN A 186 -9.49 17.06 4.97
CA ASN A 186 -9.01 16.51 6.23
C ASN A 186 -8.59 17.63 7.19
N GLN A 187 -9.25 17.72 8.35
CA GLN A 187 -9.04 18.83 9.28
C GLN A 187 -7.69 18.76 10.02
N TYR A 188 -7.06 17.59 10.06
CA TYR A 188 -5.74 17.38 10.69
C TYR A 188 -4.59 17.66 9.71
N GLY A 189 -4.90 17.76 8.41
CA GLY A 189 -3.95 18.10 7.37
C GLY A 189 -3.10 16.92 6.88
N PRO A 190 -2.28 17.17 5.84
CA PRO A 190 -1.59 16.13 5.09
C PRO A 190 -0.45 15.44 5.85
N GLU A 191 0.08 16.05 6.92
CA GLU A 191 1.12 15.44 7.79
C GLU A 191 0.53 14.60 8.94
N SER A 192 -0.81 14.54 9.08
CA SER A 192 -1.43 13.75 10.15
C SER A 192 -1.26 12.24 9.91
N ASN A 193 -1.11 11.45 10.98
CA ASN A 193 -0.92 10.00 10.85
C ASN A 193 -2.06 9.35 10.05
N GLY A 194 -3.31 9.74 10.31
CA GLY A 194 -4.47 9.26 9.57
C GLY A 194 -4.43 9.64 8.09
N ALA A 195 -4.05 10.88 7.73
CA ALA A 195 -3.91 11.26 6.32
C ALA A 195 -2.78 10.49 5.63
N MET A 196 -1.64 10.32 6.29
CA MET A 196 -0.50 9.59 5.74
C MET A 196 -0.81 8.11 5.52
N SER A 197 -1.38 7.43 6.51
CA SER A 197 -1.69 6.01 6.36
C SER A 197 -2.90 5.76 5.47
N CYS A 198 -3.94 6.58 5.56
CA CYS A 198 -5.19 6.37 4.83
C CYS A 198 -5.18 7.00 3.43
N ILE A 199 -5.01 8.33 3.34
CA ILE A 199 -5.15 9.07 2.08
C ILE A 199 -3.94 8.80 1.17
N PHE A 200 -2.74 8.80 1.74
CA PHE A 200 -1.50 8.54 1.00
C PHE A 200 -1.06 7.06 1.03
N GLY A 201 -1.75 6.18 1.75
CA GLY A 201 -1.44 4.74 1.74
C GLY A 201 -0.06 4.39 2.30
N MET A 202 0.52 5.23 3.16
CA MET A 202 1.90 5.08 3.62
C MET A 202 2.03 4.06 4.77
N SER A 203 3.11 3.28 4.74
CA SER A 203 3.58 2.53 5.91
C SER A 203 4.26 3.49 6.88
N LEU A 204 3.74 3.54 8.11
CA LEU A 204 4.31 4.32 9.20
C LEU A 204 5.06 3.41 10.17
N TYR A 205 6.11 3.94 10.81
CA TYR A 205 6.70 3.24 11.95
C TYR A 205 5.64 3.03 13.04
N PRO A 206 5.60 1.84 13.68
CA PRO A 206 4.73 1.63 14.83
C PRO A 206 5.16 2.56 15.96
N GLN A 207 4.46 3.69 16.10
CA GLN A 207 4.64 4.54 17.25
C GLN A 207 3.98 3.85 18.45
N GLY A 208 4.78 3.56 19.48
CA GLY A 208 4.28 3.12 20.77
C GLY A 208 3.31 4.16 21.32
N GLY A 209 2.01 3.90 21.16
CA GLY A 209 0.95 4.78 21.58
C GLY A 209 0.97 4.98 23.09
N GLY A 210 1.29 6.19 23.53
CA GLY A 210 0.95 6.67 24.85
C GLY A 210 -0.57 6.84 24.96
N SER A 211 -1.23 5.90 25.63
CA SER A 211 -2.37 6.21 26.49
C SER A 211 -2.01 5.68 27.88
N GLY A 212 -2.07 6.58 28.86
CA GLY A 212 -1.61 6.31 30.22
C GLY A 212 -2.54 5.34 30.95
N GLU A 213 -1.98 4.19 31.32
CA GLU A 213 -2.15 3.63 32.67
C GLU A 213 -0.96 2.70 32.93
N LYS A 214 0.06 3.20 33.62
CA LYS A 214 1.08 2.37 34.26
C LYS A 214 0.88 2.45 35.76
N ILE A 215 0.25 1.44 36.38
CA ILE A 215 0.47 1.10 37.79
C ILE A 215 0.44 -0.43 38.00
N HIS A 216 1.62 -0.96 38.37
CA HIS A 216 1.95 -2.24 39.03
C HIS A 216 1.38 -3.59 38.54
N GLN A 217 2.13 -4.29 37.67
CA GLN A 217 2.16 -5.76 37.64
C GLN A 217 3.59 -6.33 37.43
N GLY A 218 4.55 -5.82 38.19
CA GLY A 218 5.96 -6.25 38.13
C GLY A 218 6.40 -7.26 39.19
N LEU A 219 5.50 -7.84 39.99
CA LEU A 219 5.89 -8.73 41.11
C LEU A 219 5.18 -10.10 41.14
N VAL A 220 4.13 -10.34 40.35
CA VAL A 220 3.35 -11.61 40.43
C VAL A 220 3.82 -12.67 39.41
N PHE A 221 4.50 -12.30 38.33
CA PHE A 221 4.95 -13.25 37.30
C PHE A 221 6.28 -13.96 37.61
N GLY A 222 6.94 -13.63 38.72
CA GLY A 222 8.21 -14.26 39.13
C GLY A 222 8.08 -15.62 39.81
N LEU A 223 6.88 -16.04 40.23
CA LEU A 223 6.68 -17.25 41.04
C LEU A 223 5.87 -18.36 40.35
N THR A 224 5.23 -18.11 39.20
CA THR A 224 4.44 -19.13 38.47
C THR A 224 5.20 -19.81 37.33
N SER A 225 6.33 -19.26 36.88
CA SER A 225 7.09 -19.79 35.72
C SER A 225 7.93 -21.04 36.05
N ALA A 226 8.40 -21.19 37.30
CA ALA A 226 9.15 -22.38 37.71
C ALA A 226 8.25 -23.62 37.88
N GLY A 227 7.01 -23.43 38.35
CA GLY A 227 6.07 -24.53 38.57
C GLY A 227 5.60 -25.18 37.27
N VAL A 228 5.36 -24.36 36.23
CA VAL A 228 4.92 -24.86 34.93
C VAL A 228 6.03 -25.65 34.24
N ALA A 229 7.29 -25.21 34.31
CA ALA A 229 8.41 -25.94 33.73
C ALA A 229 8.60 -27.33 34.38
N LEU A 230 8.47 -27.42 35.71
CA LEU A 230 8.57 -28.70 36.43
C LEU A 230 7.42 -29.66 36.09
N LEU A 231 6.20 -29.14 35.94
CA LEU A 231 5.05 -29.95 35.51
C LEU A 231 5.21 -30.45 34.08
N VAL A 232 5.65 -29.61 33.15
CA VAL A 232 5.89 -30.01 31.75
C VAL A 232 7.00 -31.06 31.69
N MET A 233 8.10 -30.89 32.42
CA MET A 233 9.18 -31.88 32.46
C MET A 233 8.73 -33.22 33.07
N SER A 234 7.88 -33.20 34.10
CA SER A 234 7.30 -34.41 34.69
C SER A 234 6.38 -35.14 33.71
N CYS A 235 5.52 -34.40 32.98
CA CYS A 235 4.66 -34.96 31.94
C CYS A 235 5.46 -35.58 30.80
N LEU A 236 6.51 -34.92 30.33
CA LEU A 236 7.39 -35.45 29.27
C LEU A 236 8.11 -36.73 29.72
N LEU A 237 8.59 -36.79 30.98
CA LEU A 237 9.19 -38.02 31.52
C LEU A 237 8.17 -39.16 31.61
N GLY A 238 6.93 -38.86 32.03
CA GLY A 238 5.84 -39.84 32.09
C GLY A 238 5.49 -40.40 30.70
N VAL A 239 5.41 -39.53 29.68
CA VAL A 239 5.19 -39.94 28.29
C VAL A 239 6.37 -40.76 27.77
N TYR A 240 7.62 -40.38 28.08
CA TYR A 240 8.80 -41.14 27.68
C TYR A 240 8.81 -42.55 28.28
N VAL A 241 8.55 -42.68 29.59
CA VAL A 241 8.48 -44.00 30.25
C VAL A 241 7.30 -44.82 29.74
N TRP A 242 6.17 -44.20 29.44
CA TRP A 242 5.02 -44.88 28.84
C TRP A 242 5.33 -45.36 27.41
N TYR A 243 5.96 -44.52 26.59
CA TYR A 243 6.39 -44.84 25.24
C TYR A 243 7.40 -45.98 25.26
N ASP A 244 8.41 -45.91 26.12
CA ASP A 244 9.42 -46.96 26.26
C ASP A 244 8.81 -48.28 26.76
N ARG A 245 7.89 -48.24 27.73
CA ARG A 245 7.13 -49.43 28.15
C ARG A 245 6.24 -50.00 27.04
N LYS A 246 5.70 -49.16 26.15
CA LYS A 246 4.88 -49.59 25.01
C LYS A 246 5.74 -50.17 23.89
N VAL A 247 6.90 -49.58 23.60
CA VAL A 247 7.89 -50.09 22.64
C VAL A 247 8.46 -51.42 23.11
N ARG A 248 8.79 -51.56 24.41
CA ARG A 248 9.22 -52.84 24.99
C ARG A 248 8.13 -53.92 24.94
N ARG A 249 6.84 -53.55 25.04
CA ARG A 249 5.72 -54.48 24.83
C ARG A 249 5.52 -54.87 23.37
N LYS A 250 5.87 -54.00 22.40
CA LYS A 250 5.81 -54.32 20.97
C LYS A 250 6.99 -55.18 20.49
N LYS A 251 8.14 -55.11 21.18
CA LYS A 251 9.35 -55.89 20.83
C LYS A 251 9.28 -57.39 21.14
N LEU A 252 8.17 -57.88 21.69
CA LEU A 252 7.88 -59.30 21.91
C LEU A 252 6.90 -59.88 20.87
N ASN A 253 6.35 -59.08 19.96
CA ASN A 253 5.13 -59.42 19.23
C ASN A 253 5.11 -59.07 17.72
N ASP A 254 6.22 -58.78 17.05
CA ASP A 254 6.27 -58.74 15.57
C ASP A 254 7.72 -58.81 15.10
N ASP A 255 8.19 -60.04 14.86
CA ASP A 255 9.02 -60.33 13.69
C ASP A 255 8.10 -60.21 12.46
N GLU A 256 8.66 -59.81 11.31
CA GLU A 256 8.06 -59.84 9.96
C GLU A 256 7.51 -58.49 9.42
N PHE A 257 8.37 -57.71 8.76
CA PHE A 257 8.35 -57.48 7.30
C PHE A 257 9.06 -56.17 6.89
N ASP A 258 9.78 -56.26 5.79
CA ASP A 258 10.82 -55.41 5.23
C ASP A 258 10.30 -54.61 4.02
N PHE A 259 10.71 -53.34 3.84
CA PHE A 259 11.14 -52.79 2.53
C PHE A 259 11.72 -51.36 2.66
N ASP A 260 12.87 -51.16 2.03
CA ASP A 260 13.86 -50.04 2.08
C ASP A 260 13.46 -48.74 1.31
N PRO A 261 14.22 -47.62 1.49
CA PRO A 261 13.89 -46.24 1.12
C PRO A 261 14.58 -45.75 -0.17
N GLU A 262 14.10 -44.66 -0.77
CA GLU A 262 14.96 -43.83 -1.65
C GLU A 262 14.56 -42.34 -1.75
N GLU A 263 15.54 -41.54 -1.33
CA GLU A 263 15.98 -40.14 -1.56
C GLU A 263 15.14 -39.00 -2.17
N GLN A 264 15.08 -37.93 -1.36
CA GLN A 264 15.52 -36.53 -1.61
C GLN A 264 15.53 -35.93 -3.03
N GLY A 265 14.84 -34.79 -3.16
CA GLY A 265 15.35 -33.65 -3.94
C GLY A 265 14.30 -32.86 -4.74
N SER A 266 14.23 -31.55 -4.47
CA SER A 266 13.67 -30.47 -5.31
C SER A 266 12.26 -29.96 -4.98
N ARG A 267 12.25 -28.71 -4.48
CA ARG A 267 11.16 -27.71 -4.46
C ARG A 267 9.86 -28.15 -3.78
N ARG A 268 9.65 -27.66 -2.55
CA ARG A 268 8.31 -27.47 -1.99
C ARG A 268 7.51 -26.54 -2.91
N ARG A 269 6.82 -27.11 -3.90
CA ARG A 269 5.55 -26.53 -4.33
C ARG A 269 4.60 -26.77 -3.18
N LEU A 270 4.32 -25.72 -2.42
CA LEU A 270 3.15 -25.71 -1.56
C LEU A 270 1.95 -25.90 -2.50
N ARG A 271 1.42 -27.12 -2.58
CA ARG A 271 0.07 -27.37 -3.07
C ARG A 271 -0.83 -27.24 -1.84
N PRO A 272 -1.64 -26.19 -1.69
CA PRO A 272 -2.76 -26.26 -0.79
C PRO A 272 -3.80 -27.16 -1.47
N ASN A 273 -3.91 -28.40 -1.02
CA ASN A 273 -5.08 -29.22 -1.34
C ASN A 273 -6.06 -29.07 -0.19
N MET A 274 -7.26 -28.53 -0.47
CA MET A 274 -8.57 -29.01 0.03
C MET A 274 -9.82 -28.19 -0.40
N GLY A 275 -9.79 -27.39 -1.48
CA GLY A 275 -11.04 -26.81 -2.01
C GLY A 275 -10.95 -25.63 -2.97
N SER A 276 -9.76 -25.10 -3.27
CA SER A 276 -9.59 -23.94 -4.17
C SER A 276 -9.58 -24.34 -5.65
N ILE A 277 -10.25 -23.54 -6.48
CA ILE A 277 -10.25 -23.65 -7.94
C ILE A 277 -9.16 -22.73 -8.49
N TRP A 278 -8.36 -23.23 -9.43
CA TRP A 278 -7.31 -22.46 -10.09
C TRP A 278 -7.82 -21.92 -11.43
N PHE A 279 -7.75 -20.60 -11.60
CA PHE A 279 -8.07 -19.93 -12.85
C PHE A 279 -6.80 -19.42 -13.52
N LYS A 280 -6.75 -19.48 -14.85
CA LYS A 280 -5.68 -18.81 -15.61
C LYS A 280 -5.96 -17.32 -15.69
N ILE A 281 -4.90 -16.50 -15.78
CA ILE A 281 -5.06 -15.05 -15.90
C ILE A 281 -5.90 -14.67 -17.12
N ASP A 282 -5.68 -15.31 -18.28
CA ASP A 282 -6.44 -15.10 -19.51
C ASP A 282 -7.95 -15.39 -19.33
N GLU A 283 -8.33 -16.30 -18.44
CA GLU A 283 -9.74 -16.60 -18.14
C GLU A 283 -10.37 -15.48 -17.33
N LEU A 284 -9.63 -14.95 -16.35
CA LEU A 284 -10.06 -13.82 -15.53
C LEU A 284 -10.10 -12.52 -16.35
N GLU A 285 -9.15 -12.32 -17.26
CA GLU A 285 -9.16 -11.21 -18.22
C GLU A 285 -10.42 -11.25 -19.08
N LYS A 286 -10.73 -12.39 -19.70
CA LYS A 286 -11.97 -12.55 -20.47
C LYS A 286 -13.21 -12.33 -19.62
N ALA A 287 -13.23 -12.89 -18.41
CA ALA A 287 -14.38 -12.76 -17.51
C ALA A 287 -14.64 -11.31 -17.08
N THR A 288 -13.59 -10.48 -16.99
CA THR A 288 -13.65 -9.10 -16.52
C THR A 288 -13.58 -8.05 -17.63
N ASP A 289 -13.61 -8.47 -18.91
CA ASP A 289 -13.38 -7.59 -20.07
C ASP A 289 -12.02 -6.87 -19.97
N ASN A 290 -10.94 -7.64 -19.80
CA ASN A 290 -9.58 -7.17 -19.55
C ASN A 290 -9.47 -6.22 -18.36
N PHE A 291 -10.11 -6.55 -17.22
CA PHE A 291 -10.18 -5.70 -16.04
C PHE A 291 -10.73 -4.29 -16.36
N SER A 292 -11.75 -4.24 -17.21
CA SER A 292 -12.42 -3.00 -17.63
C SER A 292 -12.99 -2.24 -16.43
N THR A 293 -12.86 -0.92 -16.45
CA THR A 293 -13.43 -0.04 -15.42
C THR A 293 -14.95 -0.14 -15.34
N LYS A 294 -15.63 -0.56 -16.41
CA LYS A 294 -17.08 -0.83 -16.40
C LYS A 294 -17.46 -1.98 -15.46
N ASN A 295 -16.52 -2.89 -15.23
CA ASN A 295 -16.68 -4.02 -14.34
C ASN A 295 -16.03 -3.76 -12.97
N PHE A 296 -15.44 -2.59 -12.72
CA PHE A 296 -14.91 -2.27 -11.41
C PHE A 296 -16.03 -2.13 -10.38
N ILE A 297 -15.88 -2.82 -9.24
CA ILE A 297 -16.91 -2.83 -8.18
C ILE A 297 -16.39 -2.30 -6.84
N GLY A 298 -15.09 -2.09 -6.67
CA GLY A 298 -14.53 -1.45 -5.48
C GLY A 298 -13.03 -1.68 -5.34
N ARG A 299 -12.38 -0.97 -4.43
CA ARG A 299 -10.98 -1.23 -4.04
C ARG A 299 -10.98 -1.62 -2.57
N GLY A 300 -10.33 -2.74 -2.24
CA GLY A 300 -10.02 -3.08 -0.84
C GLY A 300 -8.61 -2.63 -0.49
N GLY A 301 -8.21 -2.79 0.77
CA GLY A 301 -6.86 -2.43 1.24
C GLY A 301 -5.69 -3.10 0.51
N PHE A 302 -5.96 -4.13 -0.30
CA PHE A 302 -4.96 -4.97 -0.98
C PHE A 302 -5.11 -5.01 -2.50
N GLY A 303 -5.97 -4.18 -3.11
CA GLY A 303 -6.13 -4.16 -4.57
C GLY A 303 -7.51 -3.81 -5.10
N LEU A 304 -7.66 -3.89 -6.42
CA LEU A 304 -8.86 -3.52 -7.16
C LEU A 304 -9.77 -4.74 -7.34
N VAL A 305 -11.06 -4.59 -7.12
CA VAL A 305 -12.07 -5.65 -7.25
C VAL A 305 -12.93 -5.39 -8.48
N TYR A 306 -13.05 -6.38 -9.34
CA TYR A 306 -13.83 -6.35 -10.57
C TYR A 306 -14.92 -7.42 -10.55
N LYS A 307 -16.08 -7.12 -11.10
CA LYS A 307 -17.11 -8.09 -11.46
C LYS A 307 -16.63 -8.89 -12.68
N GLY A 308 -16.54 -10.20 -12.52
CA GLY A 308 -16.30 -11.13 -13.62
C GLY A 308 -17.53 -11.97 -13.92
N VAL A 309 -17.69 -12.39 -15.17
CA VAL A 309 -18.60 -13.46 -15.57
C VAL A 309 -17.77 -14.58 -16.19
N LEU A 310 -17.64 -15.70 -15.48
CA LEU A 310 -16.90 -16.88 -15.95
C LEU A 310 -17.61 -17.52 -17.15
N SER A 311 -16.90 -18.41 -17.86
CA SER A 311 -17.41 -19.06 -19.08
C SER A 311 -18.63 -19.97 -18.83
N ASP A 312 -18.81 -20.44 -17.61
CA ASP A 312 -19.97 -21.21 -17.14
C ASP A 312 -21.17 -20.31 -16.77
N GLY A 313 -21.02 -18.98 -16.86
CA GLY A 313 -22.04 -17.99 -16.49
C GLY A 313 -21.99 -17.56 -15.02
N SER A 314 -21.08 -18.10 -14.22
CA SER A 314 -20.93 -17.75 -12.80
C SER A 314 -20.45 -16.30 -12.65
N VAL A 315 -21.16 -15.53 -11.83
CA VAL A 315 -20.79 -14.14 -11.50
C VAL A 315 -19.84 -14.16 -10.30
N VAL A 316 -18.65 -13.59 -10.47
CA VAL A 316 -17.58 -13.60 -9.46
C VAL A 316 -17.04 -12.19 -9.18
N ALA A 317 -16.42 -12.01 -8.02
CA ALA A 317 -15.61 -10.84 -7.70
C ALA A 317 -14.12 -11.20 -7.84
N VAL A 318 -13.44 -10.57 -8.79
CA VAL A 318 -12.01 -10.78 -9.09
C VAL A 318 -11.22 -9.66 -8.44
N LYS A 319 -10.54 -9.96 -7.33
CA LYS A 319 -9.63 -9.04 -6.64
C LYS A 319 -8.24 -9.12 -7.29
N ARG A 320 -7.87 -8.10 -8.06
CA ARG A 320 -6.53 -7.91 -8.61
C ARG A 320 -5.67 -7.19 -7.57
N ILE A 321 -4.70 -7.91 -7.01
CA ILE A 321 -3.71 -7.34 -6.10
C ILE A 321 -2.82 -6.36 -6.88
N LEU A 322 -2.64 -5.15 -6.35
CA LEU A 322 -1.71 -4.17 -6.91
C LEU A 322 -0.34 -4.44 -6.29
N GLU A 323 0.68 -4.63 -7.14
CA GLU A 323 2.04 -5.00 -6.71
C GLU A 323 2.69 -4.00 -5.75
N SER A 324 2.15 -2.78 -5.67
CA SER A 324 2.65 -1.69 -4.84
C SER A 324 2.52 -1.90 -3.33
N ASP A 325 1.71 -2.87 -2.89
CA ASP A 325 1.28 -2.92 -1.48
C ASP A 325 1.90 -4.08 -0.68
N PHE A 326 2.62 -5.06 -1.28
CA PHE A 326 3.01 -6.28 -0.54
C PHE A 326 4.32 -6.96 -0.97
N GLN A 327 4.88 -7.72 -0.04
CA GLN A 327 5.80 -8.84 -0.29
C GLN A 327 4.99 -9.98 -0.95
N GLY A 328 4.58 -9.74 -2.21
CA GLY A 328 3.36 -10.23 -2.85
C GLY A 328 3.08 -11.73 -2.84
N ASP A 329 4.10 -12.58 -2.76
CA ASP A 329 3.88 -14.03 -2.79
C ASP A 329 3.45 -14.59 -1.43
N MET A 330 4.00 -14.10 -0.31
CA MET A 330 3.76 -14.70 1.00
C MET A 330 2.37 -14.35 1.56
N GLU A 331 1.96 -13.09 1.42
CA GLU A 331 0.67 -12.63 1.95
C GLU A 331 -0.50 -13.05 1.07
N PHE A 332 -0.32 -13.09 -0.26
CA PHE A 332 -1.29 -13.71 -1.16
C PHE A 332 -1.47 -15.19 -0.79
N CYS A 333 -0.35 -15.93 -0.62
CA CYS A 333 -0.44 -17.33 -0.19
C CYS A 333 -1.10 -17.47 1.19
N ASN A 334 -0.82 -16.57 2.13
CA ASN A 334 -1.40 -16.60 3.47
C ASN A 334 -2.90 -16.27 3.47
N GLU A 335 -3.35 -15.24 2.73
CA GLU A 335 -4.77 -14.90 2.60
C GLU A 335 -5.54 -16.06 1.93
N VAL A 336 -4.97 -16.61 0.83
CA VAL A 336 -5.55 -17.77 0.15
C VAL A 336 -5.57 -19.00 1.07
N GLU A 337 -4.50 -19.28 1.82
CA GLU A 337 -4.41 -20.40 2.75
C GLU A 337 -5.40 -20.26 3.92
N ILE A 338 -5.53 -19.08 4.51
CA ILE A 338 -6.45 -18.84 5.62
C ILE A 338 -7.90 -18.95 5.16
N ILE A 339 -8.28 -18.23 4.09
CA ILE A 339 -9.69 -18.17 3.67
C ILE A 339 -10.13 -19.47 3.00
N SER A 340 -9.26 -20.17 2.25
CA SER A 340 -9.61 -21.47 1.64
C SER A 340 -9.92 -22.54 2.69
N ASN A 341 -9.39 -22.41 3.91
CA ASN A 341 -9.64 -23.32 5.02
C ASN A 341 -10.83 -22.90 5.91
N LEU A 342 -11.46 -21.75 5.67
CA LEU A 342 -12.57 -21.22 6.46
C LEU A 342 -13.89 -21.29 5.69
N LYS A 343 -14.68 -22.34 5.93
CA LYS A 343 -16.07 -22.43 5.46
C LYS A 343 -17.04 -22.09 6.58
N TYR A 344 -17.58 -20.87 6.56
CA TYR A 344 -18.58 -20.42 7.54
C TYR A 344 -19.68 -19.59 6.87
N ARG A 345 -20.93 -19.69 7.36
CA ARG A 345 -22.10 -19.02 6.76
C ARG A 345 -22.03 -17.50 6.66
N ASN A 346 -21.19 -16.86 7.48
CA ASN A 346 -21.00 -15.41 7.53
C ASN A 346 -19.66 -14.97 6.92
N LEU A 347 -18.91 -15.89 6.30
CA LEU A 347 -17.67 -15.58 5.59
C LEU A 347 -17.90 -15.76 4.10
N VAL A 348 -17.31 -14.85 3.32
CA VAL A 348 -17.39 -14.93 1.86
C VAL A 348 -16.62 -16.18 1.41
N PRO A 349 -17.24 -17.10 0.66
CA PRO A 349 -16.53 -18.25 0.12
C PRO A 349 -15.54 -17.79 -0.95
N LEU A 350 -14.34 -18.37 -0.93
CA LEU A 350 -13.30 -18.16 -1.92
C LEU A 350 -13.41 -19.16 -3.08
#